data_AF-A0A7S2KPK5-F1
#
_entry.id   AF-A0A7S2KPK5-F1
#
_cell.length_a   1.000
_cell.length_b   1.000
_cell.length_c   1.000
_cell.angle_alpha   90.00
_cell.angle_beta   90.00
_cell.angle_gamma   90.00
#
_symmetry.space_group_name_H-M   'P 1'
#
loop_
_entity.id
_entity.type
_entity.pdbx_description
1 polymer ?
#
loop_
_entity_poly.entity_id
_entity_poly.type
_entity_poly.pdbx_seq_one_letter_code
_entity_poly.pdbx_strand_id
1 'polypeptide(L)'
;SSYPILKDLCIIDTPGTNAILSLQHTSSTLRLLHDADLIVFVTSADRPFSESERQLLQTSIKPYRKRVVLVINKIDILERRQGDDHGQETKQKMVDYVQEHASDLLGASPIVIPVSGRDALSWKQLQPGFVGSENESSNNSNLWTRSNFGQLETFLSATLTASSKIKTKLSNPLG
;
A
#
# COMPACT_ATOMS: atom_id res chain seq x y z
N SER A 1 -25.68 4.23 0.87
CA SER A 1 -24.50 3.47 0.39
C SER A 1 -23.54 3.33 1.56
N SER A 2 -23.31 2.11 2.04
CA SER A 2 -22.88 1.79 3.42
C SER A 2 -21.37 1.81 3.68
N TYR A 3 -20.59 2.60 2.93
CA TYR A 3 -19.16 2.79 3.17
C TYR A 3 -18.76 4.25 2.88
N PRO A 4 -18.75 5.14 3.89
CA PRO A 4 -18.43 6.57 3.71
C PRO A 4 -17.04 6.82 3.11
N ILE A 5 -16.09 5.91 3.34
CA ILE A 5 -14.72 5.98 2.81
C ILE A 5 -14.68 5.88 1.28
N LEU A 6 -15.66 5.22 0.64
CA LEU A 6 -15.71 5.01 -0.81
C LEU A 6 -16.34 6.17 -1.59
N LYS A 7 -16.91 7.18 -0.92
CA LYS A 7 -17.49 8.34 -1.62
C LYS A 7 -16.43 9.29 -2.20
N ASP A 8 -15.25 9.31 -1.58
CA ASP A 8 -14.12 10.17 -1.99
C ASP A 8 -12.85 9.36 -2.34
N LEU A 9 -12.92 8.02 -2.30
CA LEU A 9 -11.80 7.13 -2.60
C LEU A 9 -12.00 6.45 -3.96
N CYS A 10 -11.28 6.93 -4.97
CA CYS A 10 -11.16 6.24 -6.25
C CYS A 10 -9.92 5.34 -6.21
N ILE A 11 -10.12 4.02 -6.14
CA ILE A 11 -9.04 3.04 -6.30
C ILE A 11 -8.96 2.70 -7.78
N ILE A 12 -7.80 2.95 -8.36
CA ILE A 12 -7.53 2.66 -9.77
C ILE A 12 -6.57 1.48 -9.78
N ASP A 13 -7.12 0.30 -10.05
CA ASP A 13 -6.30 -0.89 -10.26
C ASP A 13 -5.65 -0.78 -11.64
N THR A 14 -4.33 -0.64 -11.66
CA THR A 14 -3.59 -0.60 -12.91
C THR A 14 -3.25 -2.03 -13.32
N PRO A 15 -3.50 -2.44 -14.57
CA PRO A 15 -3.00 -3.73 -15.06
C PRO A 15 -1.50 -3.79 -14.82
N GLY A 16 -0.98 -4.97 -14.46
CA GLY A 16 0.34 -5.15 -13.81
C GLY A 16 1.53 -4.49 -14.51
N THR A 17 2.72 -4.57 -13.91
CA THR A 17 3.97 -3.91 -14.37
C THR A 17 4.21 -3.88 -15.89
N ASN A 18 3.81 -4.91 -16.63
CA ASN A 18 3.90 -4.98 -18.10
C ASN A 18 2.94 -4.05 -18.86
N ALA A 19 1.80 -3.69 -18.29
CA ALA A 19 0.83 -2.80 -18.91
C ALA A 19 1.10 -1.32 -18.61
N ILE A 20 1.89 -0.99 -17.57
CA ILE A 20 2.23 0.41 -17.28
C ILE A 20 3.25 0.97 -18.29
N LEU A 21 4.08 0.11 -18.88
CA LEU A 21 4.87 0.48 -20.06
C LEU A 21 3.98 0.93 -21.24
N SER A 22 2.79 0.34 -21.40
CA SER A 22 1.77 0.83 -22.34
C SER A 22 1.03 2.08 -21.86
N LEU A 23 0.94 2.33 -20.55
CA LEU A 23 0.37 3.56 -19.99
C LEU A 23 1.22 4.79 -20.30
N GLN A 24 2.54 4.64 -20.51
CA GLN A 24 3.38 5.74 -21.02
C GLN A 24 2.92 6.26 -22.39
N HIS A 25 2.22 5.43 -23.18
CA HIS A 25 1.62 5.83 -24.45
C HIS A 25 0.13 6.20 -24.35
N THR A 26 -0.51 6.04 -23.18
CA THR A 26 -1.95 6.27 -23.02
C THR A 26 -2.19 7.53 -22.18
N SER A 27 -2.58 8.62 -22.85
CA SER A 27 -2.79 9.95 -22.24
C SER A 27 -3.80 9.98 -21.09
N SER A 28 -4.72 9.01 -21.03
CA SER A 28 -5.73 8.90 -19.96
C SER A 28 -5.12 8.50 -18.61
N THR A 29 -4.13 7.61 -18.57
CA THR A 29 -3.60 7.07 -17.30
C THR A 29 -2.57 7.99 -16.65
N LEU A 30 -1.83 8.75 -17.45
CA LEU A 30 -0.94 9.80 -16.94
C LEU A 30 -1.73 10.92 -16.22
N ARG A 31 -2.96 11.21 -16.65
CA ARG A 31 -3.86 12.14 -15.94
C ARG A 31 -4.26 11.60 -14.56
N LEU A 32 -4.49 10.29 -14.45
CA LEU A 32 -4.84 9.66 -13.17
C LEU A 32 -3.70 9.79 -12.15
N LEU A 33 -2.44 9.58 -12.59
CA LEU A 33 -1.26 9.81 -11.75
C LEU A 33 -1.09 11.29 -11.38
N HIS A 34 -1.37 12.20 -12.32
CA HIS A 34 -1.35 13.65 -12.08
C HIS A 34 -2.39 14.12 -11.06
N ASP A 35 -3.54 13.46 -10.95
CA ASP A 35 -4.63 13.89 -10.06
C ASP A 35 -4.71 13.11 -8.74
N ALA A 36 -4.02 11.96 -8.63
CA ALA A 36 -4.04 11.13 -7.42
C ALA A 36 -3.56 11.86 -6.14
N ASP A 37 -4.25 11.73 -5.01
CA ASP A 37 -3.77 12.29 -3.73
C ASP A 37 -2.68 11.43 -3.06
N LEU A 38 -2.67 10.12 -3.35
CA LEU A 38 -1.78 9.12 -2.80
C LEU A 38 -1.53 8.04 -3.87
N ILE A 39 -0.27 7.64 -4.04
CA ILE A 39 0.09 6.52 -4.91
C ILE A 39 0.50 5.36 -4.01
N VAL A 40 -0.21 4.23 -4.13
CA VAL A 40 0.13 2.98 -3.44
C VAL A 40 0.87 2.09 -4.43
N PHE A 41 2.16 1.89 -4.22
CA PHE A 41 2.98 1.01 -5.02
C PHE A 41 3.14 -0.35 -4.33
N VAL A 42 2.66 -1.42 -4.94
CA VAL A 42 2.73 -2.77 -4.34
C VAL A 42 3.85 -3.58 -4.99
N THR A 43 4.77 -4.11 -4.18
CA THR A 43 5.81 -5.06 -4.58
C THR A 43 5.69 -6.36 -3.77
N SER A 44 6.32 -7.45 -4.23
CA SER A 44 6.20 -8.79 -3.62
C SER A 44 7.42 -9.13 -2.75
N ALA A 45 7.21 -9.59 -1.52
CA ALA A 45 8.27 -10.04 -0.60
C ALA A 45 9.13 -11.21 -1.15
N ASP A 46 8.60 -11.98 -2.09
CA ASP A 46 9.34 -13.10 -2.71
C ASP A 46 10.48 -12.63 -3.63
N ARG A 47 10.26 -11.53 -4.35
CA ARG A 47 11.24 -10.85 -5.21
C ARG A 47 10.96 -9.35 -5.12
N PRO A 48 11.36 -8.72 -4.01
CA PRO A 48 11.07 -7.31 -3.81
C PRO A 48 11.86 -6.49 -4.83
N PHE A 49 11.20 -5.50 -5.41
CA PHE A 49 11.85 -4.46 -6.21
C PHE A 49 12.57 -5.01 -7.46
N SER A 50 11.85 -5.78 -8.28
CA SER A 50 12.40 -6.33 -9.54
C SER A 50 12.84 -5.22 -10.51
N GLU A 51 13.67 -5.55 -11.49
CA GLU A 51 14.18 -4.54 -12.44
C GLU A 51 13.04 -3.80 -13.18
N SER A 52 12.00 -4.53 -13.58
CA SER A 52 10.79 -3.95 -14.17
C SER A 52 10.06 -2.98 -13.21
N GLU A 53 10.03 -3.28 -11.92
CA GLU A 53 9.42 -2.42 -10.88
C GLU A 53 10.27 -1.16 -10.64
N ARG A 54 11.61 -1.29 -10.65
CA ARG A 54 12.53 -0.16 -10.56
C ARG A 54 12.36 0.80 -11.73
N GLN A 55 12.38 0.27 -12.95
CA GLN A 55 12.18 1.07 -14.16
C GLN A 55 10.82 1.78 -14.12
N LEU A 56 9.79 1.11 -13.65
CA LEU A 56 8.46 1.69 -13.49
C LEU A 56 8.46 2.88 -12.52
N LEU A 57 9.03 2.72 -11.32
CA LEU A 57 9.13 3.79 -10.33
C LEU A 57 9.92 4.98 -10.85
N GLN A 58 11.05 4.74 -11.51
CA GLN A 58 11.90 5.79 -12.10
C GLN A 58 11.19 6.59 -13.18
N THR A 59 10.52 5.89 -14.11
CA THR A 59 10.01 6.51 -15.34
C THR A 59 8.62 7.10 -15.17
N SER A 60 7.76 6.45 -14.40
CA SER A 60 6.33 6.75 -14.37
C SER A 60 5.87 7.40 -13.06
N ILE A 61 6.62 7.23 -11.96
CA ILE A 61 6.19 7.71 -10.63
C ILE A 61 7.06 8.87 -10.14
N LYS A 62 8.38 8.82 -10.34
CA LYS A 62 9.32 9.90 -9.95
C LYS A 62 8.89 11.31 -10.39
N PRO A 63 8.38 11.54 -11.62
CA PRO A 63 7.98 12.88 -12.04
C PRO A 63 6.88 13.49 -11.19
N TYR A 64 6.05 12.66 -10.55
CA TYR A 64 4.87 13.13 -9.85
C TYR A 64 5.16 13.63 -8.44
N ARG A 65 6.35 13.40 -7.84
CA ARG A 65 6.78 13.90 -6.50
C ARG A 65 5.77 13.73 -5.34
N LYS A 66 4.69 12.99 -5.54
CA LYS A 66 3.59 12.83 -4.58
C LYS A 66 4.02 11.93 -3.44
N ARG A 67 3.20 11.90 -2.39
CA ARG A 67 3.31 10.92 -1.30
C ARG A 67 3.09 9.54 -1.90
N VAL A 68 4.18 8.86 -2.24
CA VAL A 68 4.18 7.45 -2.62
C VAL A 68 4.31 6.65 -1.34
N VAL A 69 3.42 5.68 -1.13
CA VAL A 69 3.57 4.64 -0.12
C VAL A 69 3.90 3.34 -0.83
N LEU A 70 4.90 2.62 -0.33
CA LEU A 70 5.25 1.30 -0.82
C LEU A 70 4.62 0.26 0.10
N VAL A 71 4.04 -0.77 -0.50
CA VAL A 71 3.44 -1.90 0.21
C VAL A 71 4.16 -3.16 -0.24
N ILE A 72 4.81 -3.85 0.69
CA ILE A 72 5.45 -5.15 0.42
C ILE A 72 4.43 -6.23 0.74
N ASN A 73 3.84 -6.86 -0.27
CA ASN A 73 2.86 -7.91 -0.10
C ASN A 73 3.51 -9.31 0.02
N LYS A 74 2.78 -10.29 0.53
CA LYS A 74 3.18 -11.71 0.68
C LYS A 74 4.23 -11.98 1.77
N ILE A 75 4.25 -11.18 2.83
CA ILE A 75 5.21 -11.37 3.95
C ILE A 75 5.03 -12.72 4.67
N ASP A 76 3.86 -13.34 4.54
CA ASP A 76 3.55 -14.67 5.05
C ASP A 76 4.37 -15.80 4.40
N ILE A 77 5.06 -15.52 3.27
CA ILE A 77 6.02 -16.46 2.67
C ILE A 77 7.30 -16.53 3.51
N LEU A 78 7.69 -15.42 4.17
CA LEU A 78 8.94 -15.32 4.90
C LEU A 78 8.90 -16.12 6.20
N GLU A 79 7.77 -16.07 6.89
CA GLU A 79 7.51 -16.88 8.08
C GLU A 79 7.56 -18.38 7.75
N ARG A 80 6.93 -18.78 6.63
CA ARG A 80 6.90 -20.18 6.19
C ARG A 80 8.26 -20.74 5.77
N ARG A 81 9.20 -19.87 5.36
CA ARG A 81 10.53 -20.29 4.91
C ARG A 81 11.55 -20.43 6.04
N GLN A 82 11.37 -19.71 7.16
CA GLN A 82 12.40 -19.62 8.20
C GLN A 82 11.93 -20.02 9.62
N GLY A 83 10.63 -20.26 9.84
CA GLY A 83 10.08 -20.56 11.18
C GLY A 83 9.75 -19.31 11.99
N ASP A 84 9.07 -19.51 13.12
CA ASP A 84 8.32 -18.47 13.85
C ASP A 84 9.18 -17.30 14.39
N ASP A 85 10.47 -17.51 14.66
CA ASP A 85 11.37 -16.47 15.22
C ASP A 85 12.30 -15.79 14.19
N HIS A 86 12.52 -16.37 13.00
CA HIS A 86 13.41 -15.81 11.97
C HIS A 86 12.66 -15.02 10.87
N GLY A 87 11.32 -15.02 10.93
CA GLY A 87 10.47 -14.23 10.06
C GLY A 87 10.62 -12.73 10.27
N GLN A 88 10.77 -12.25 11.51
CA GLN A 88 10.76 -10.81 11.82
C GLN A 88 12.04 -10.10 11.37
N GLU A 89 13.22 -10.67 11.62
CA GLU A 89 14.48 -10.10 11.15
C GLU A 89 14.54 -10.08 9.62
N THR A 90 14.06 -11.13 8.97
CA THR A 90 13.99 -11.21 7.51
C THR A 90 13.03 -10.17 6.94
N LYS A 91 11.85 -9.99 7.56
CA LYS A 91 10.91 -8.92 7.20
C LYS A 91 11.58 -7.55 7.29
N GLN A 92 12.29 -7.27 8.39
CA GLN A 92 12.97 -6.00 8.57
C GLN A 92 14.03 -5.76 7.48
N LYS A 93 14.88 -6.74 7.20
CA LYS A 93 15.88 -6.65 6.11
C LYS A 93 15.24 -6.35 4.76
N MET A 94 14.07 -6.93 4.46
CA MET A 94 13.34 -6.65 3.22
C MET A 94 12.75 -5.23 3.20
N VAL A 95 12.23 -4.76 4.32
CA VAL A 95 11.75 -3.37 4.45
C VAL A 95 12.89 -2.40 4.23
N ASP A 96 14.04 -2.61 4.89
CA ASP A 96 15.23 -1.77 4.77
C ASP A 96 15.72 -1.74 3.32
N TYR A 97 15.82 -2.90 2.67
CA TYR A 97 16.20 -3.03 1.26
C TYR A 97 15.29 -2.23 0.33
N VAL A 98 13.97 -2.38 0.49
CA VAL A 98 12.99 -1.66 -0.34
C VAL A 98 13.03 -0.17 -0.05
N GLN A 99 13.19 0.22 1.21
CA GLN A 99 13.26 1.63 1.60
C GLN A 99 14.51 2.32 1.05
N GLU A 100 15.68 1.70 1.16
CA GLU A 100 16.94 2.21 0.63
C GLU A 100 16.83 2.42 -0.88
N HIS A 101 16.50 1.37 -1.63
CA HIS A 101 16.40 1.46 -3.07
C HIS A 101 15.31 2.42 -3.54
N ALA A 102 14.14 2.44 -2.89
CA ALA A 102 13.09 3.40 -3.25
C ALA A 102 13.48 4.84 -2.93
N SER A 103 14.27 5.06 -1.85
CA SER A 103 14.79 6.38 -1.51
C SER A 103 15.71 6.91 -2.61
N ASP A 104 16.61 6.08 -3.11
CA ASP A 104 17.52 6.44 -4.21
C ASP A 104 16.76 6.78 -5.49
N LEU A 105 15.73 5.99 -5.82
CA LEU A 105 14.96 6.18 -7.05
C LEU A 105 14.11 7.45 -7.00
N LEU A 106 13.38 7.64 -5.90
CA LEU A 106 12.42 8.72 -5.73
C LEU A 106 13.07 10.03 -5.26
N GLY A 107 14.28 9.98 -4.72
CA GLY A 107 14.96 11.13 -4.12
C GLY A 107 14.33 11.61 -2.81
N ALA A 108 13.55 10.74 -2.15
CA ALA A 108 12.90 10.98 -0.87
C ALA A 108 12.65 9.65 -0.18
N SER A 109 12.69 9.59 1.15
CA SER A 109 12.43 8.34 1.87
C SER A 109 10.94 8.04 1.95
N PRO A 110 10.43 7.04 1.20
CA PRO A 110 9.01 6.74 1.21
C PRO A 110 8.64 5.86 2.41
N ILE A 111 7.37 5.90 2.79
CA ILE A 111 6.84 4.99 3.81
C ILE A 111 6.70 3.60 3.18
N VAL A 112 7.19 2.58 3.88
CA VAL A 112 7.13 1.17 3.45
C VAL A 112 6.32 0.38 4.47
N ILE A 113 5.27 -0.31 4.01
CA ILE A 113 4.35 -1.08 4.87
C ILE A 113 4.35 -2.55 4.41
N PRO A 114 4.94 -3.48 5.18
CA PRO A 114 4.89 -4.90 4.90
C PRO A 114 3.51 -5.49 5.25
N VAL A 115 2.88 -6.25 4.35
CA VAL A 115 1.56 -6.86 4.57
C VAL A 115 1.44 -8.28 4.01
N SER A 116 0.50 -9.05 4.56
CA SER A 116 -0.04 -10.26 3.93
C SER A 116 -1.48 -10.04 3.51
N GLY A 117 -1.70 -9.74 2.23
CA GLY A 117 -3.05 -9.66 1.68
C GLY A 117 -3.82 -11.00 1.80
N ARG A 118 -3.11 -12.13 1.76
CA ARG A 118 -3.71 -13.46 1.90
C ARG A 118 -4.28 -13.67 3.30
N ASP A 119 -3.51 -13.40 4.34
CA ASP A 119 -3.93 -13.62 5.72
C ASP A 119 -5.02 -12.62 6.10
N ALA A 120 -4.91 -11.36 5.65
CA ALA A 120 -5.95 -10.35 5.82
C ALA A 120 -7.27 -10.73 5.15
N LEU A 121 -7.21 -11.23 3.92
CA LEU A 121 -8.40 -11.70 3.19
C LEU A 121 -9.03 -12.91 3.88
N SER A 122 -8.21 -13.86 4.32
CA SER A 122 -8.68 -15.06 5.03
C SER A 122 -9.41 -14.66 6.30
N TRP A 123 -8.87 -13.71 7.08
CA TRP A 123 -9.53 -13.17 8.25
C TRP A 123 -10.89 -12.54 7.93
N LYS A 124 -10.95 -11.68 6.89
CA LYS A 124 -12.21 -11.02 6.47
C LYS A 124 -13.26 -12.03 5.99
N GLN A 125 -12.86 -13.09 5.29
CA GLN A 125 -13.77 -14.15 4.82
C GLN A 125 -14.32 -15.00 5.96
N LEU A 126 -13.53 -15.22 7.01
CA LEU A 126 -13.95 -15.93 8.22
C LEU A 126 -14.91 -15.10 9.09
N GLN A 127 -15.02 -13.80 8.84
CA GLN A 127 -15.94 -12.88 9.54
C GLN A 127 -16.93 -12.19 8.58
N PRO A 128 -17.89 -12.92 7.98
CA PRO A 128 -18.91 -12.29 7.16
C PRO A 128 -19.80 -11.39 8.03
N GLY A 129 -19.64 -10.07 7.92
CA GLY A 129 -20.49 -9.06 8.55
C GLY A 129 -19.86 -8.22 9.68
N PHE A 130 -18.57 -8.37 9.96
CA PHE A 130 -17.94 -7.66 11.07
C PHE A 130 -17.55 -6.22 10.72
N VAL A 131 -18.46 -5.29 11.04
CA VAL A 131 -18.15 -3.87 11.25
C VAL A 131 -18.02 -3.69 12.77
N GLY A 132 -16.81 -3.85 13.30
CA GLY A 132 -16.41 -3.46 14.66
C GLY A 132 -17.23 -4.02 15.82
N SER A 133 -16.86 -5.17 16.37
CA SER A 133 -17.20 -5.52 17.76
C SER A 133 -16.26 -6.57 18.34
N GLU A 134 -15.26 -6.10 19.09
CA GLU A 134 -14.33 -6.87 19.91
C GLU A 134 -14.96 -8.12 20.55
N ASN A 135 -14.78 -9.28 19.93
CA ASN A 135 -14.93 -10.58 20.58
C ASN A 135 -13.96 -11.54 19.89
N GLU A 136 -12.74 -11.54 20.42
CA GLU A 136 -11.60 -12.32 19.96
C GLU A 136 -11.84 -13.82 20.14
N SER A 137 -12.11 -14.52 19.06
CA SER A 137 -11.68 -15.91 18.96
C SER A 137 -10.15 -15.89 18.82
N SER A 138 -9.41 -16.39 19.80
CA SER A 138 -7.96 -16.20 19.96
C SER A 138 -7.08 -16.63 18.77
N ASN A 139 -7.59 -17.48 17.87
CA ASN A 139 -6.90 -17.83 16.62
C ASN A 139 -7.17 -16.84 15.46
N ASN A 140 -8.32 -16.15 15.48
CA ASN A 140 -8.70 -15.21 14.43
C ASN A 140 -8.02 -13.85 14.62
N SER A 141 -7.84 -13.37 15.85
CA SER A 141 -7.06 -12.13 16.09
C SER A 141 -5.61 -12.27 15.57
N ASN A 142 -5.05 -13.48 15.61
CA ASN A 142 -3.70 -13.76 15.13
C ASN A 142 -3.53 -13.50 13.62
N LEU A 143 -4.47 -13.92 12.76
CA LEU A 143 -4.35 -13.69 11.31
C LEU A 143 -4.36 -12.19 10.95
N TRP A 144 -5.19 -11.40 11.62
CA TRP A 144 -5.25 -9.96 11.39
C TRP A 144 -3.93 -9.29 11.80
N THR A 145 -3.45 -9.57 13.01
CA THR A 145 -2.19 -9.04 13.53
C THR A 145 -1.00 -9.47 12.67
N ARG A 146 -0.91 -10.76 12.32
CA ARG A 146 0.16 -11.31 11.48
C ARG A 146 0.18 -10.72 10.07
N SER A 147 -1.00 -10.40 9.53
CA SER A 147 -1.11 -9.79 8.21
C SER A 147 -0.56 -8.36 8.15
N ASN A 148 -0.44 -7.68 9.30
CA ASN A 148 -0.09 -6.27 9.43
C ASN A 148 -1.00 -5.32 8.60
N PHE A 149 -2.16 -5.80 8.15
CA PHE A 149 -3.04 -5.03 7.27
C PHE A 149 -3.73 -3.86 8.01
N GLY A 150 -3.91 -3.98 9.32
CA GLY A 150 -4.42 -2.88 10.16
C GLY A 150 -3.53 -1.63 10.14
N GLN A 151 -2.21 -1.79 10.03
CA GLN A 151 -1.28 -0.67 9.88
C GLN A 151 -1.53 0.06 8.55
N LEU A 152 -1.72 -0.69 7.46
CA LEU A 152 -2.04 -0.14 6.15
C LEU A 152 -3.39 0.61 6.17
N GLU A 153 -4.44 0.02 6.75
CA GLU A 153 -5.76 0.67 6.84
C GLU A 153 -5.71 1.97 7.65
N THR A 154 -4.98 1.96 8.78
CA THR A 154 -4.77 3.15 9.62
C THR A 154 -4.03 4.24 8.85
N PHE A 155 -2.95 3.87 8.14
CA PHE A 155 -2.18 4.79 7.33
C PHE A 155 -3.00 5.42 6.20
N LEU A 156 -3.75 4.60 5.45
CA LEU A 156 -4.58 5.08 4.35
C LEU A 156 -5.67 6.02 4.87
N SER A 157 -6.36 5.63 5.95
CA SER A 157 -7.42 6.44 6.55
C SER A 157 -6.91 7.78 7.06
N ALA A 158 -5.77 7.80 7.76
CA ALA A 158 -5.14 9.03 8.24
C ALA A 158 -4.69 9.94 7.09
N THR A 159 -4.04 9.37 6.07
CA THR A 159 -3.50 10.12 4.93
C THR A 159 -4.61 10.74 4.09
N LEU A 160 -5.63 9.96 3.74
CA LEU A 160 -6.77 10.42 2.94
C LEU A 160 -7.58 11.48 3.69
N THR A 161 -7.84 11.27 4.99
CA THR A 161 -8.53 12.26 5.83
C THR A 161 -7.76 13.59 5.91
N ALA A 162 -6.43 13.52 6.04
CA ALA A 162 -5.59 14.71 6.04
C ALA A 162 -5.65 15.44 4.69
N SER A 163 -5.63 14.71 3.57
CA SER A 163 -5.74 15.31 2.22
C SER A 163 -7.08 16.03 2.04
N SER A 164 -8.20 15.37 2.40
CA SER A 164 -9.53 15.98 2.32
C SER A 164 -9.65 17.25 3.16
N LYS A 165 -9.05 17.28 4.36
CA LYS A 165 -9.00 18.49 5.20
C LYS A 165 -8.22 19.63 4.56
N ILE A 166 -7.09 19.34 3.90
CA ILE A 166 -6.29 20.36 3.19
C ILE A 166 -7.07 20.93 2.00
N LYS A 167 -7.67 20.06 1.18
CA LYS A 167 -8.48 20.47 0.02
C LYS A 167 -9.65 21.37 0.44
N THR A 168 -10.32 21.02 1.54
CA THR A 168 -11.43 21.81 2.11
C THR A 168 -10.98 23.19 2.59
N LYS A 169 -9.78 23.31 3.19
CA LYS A 169 -9.21 24.61 3.61
C LYS A 169 -8.83 25.50 2.43
N LEU A 170 -8.35 24.92 1.33
CA LEU A 170 -7.98 25.65 0.11
C LEU A 170 -9.21 26.07 -0.70
N SER A 171 -10.29 25.28 -0.70
CA SER A 171 -11.53 25.59 -1.41
C SER A 171 -12.43 26.58 -0.68
N ASN A 172 -12.18 26.84 0.60
CA ASN A 172 -12.95 27.78 1.41
C ASN A 172 -11.99 28.69 2.19
N PRO A 173 -11.39 29.71 1.53
CA PRO A 173 -10.50 30.65 2.19
C PRO A 173 -11.35 31.55 3.09
N LEU A 174 -11.46 31.20 4.37
CA LEU A 174 -11.95 32.11 5.38
C LEU A 174 -10.75 32.64 6.17
N GLY A 175 -10.45 33.88 5.82
CA GLY A 175 -9.49 34.82 6.36
C GLY A 175 -9.64 36.07 5.53
#